data_AF-A0A2S8BT10-F1
#
_entry.id   AF-A0A2S8BT10-F1
#
_cell.length_a   1.000
_cell.length_b   1.000
_cell.length_c   1.000
_cell.angle_alpha   90.00
_cell.angle_beta   90.00
_cell.angle_gamma   90.00
#
_symmetry.space_group_name_H-M   'P 1'
#
loop_
_entity.id
_entity.type
_entity.pdbx_description
1 polymer ?
#
loop_
_entity_poly.entity_id
_entity_poly.type
_entity_poly.pdbx_seq_one_letter_code
_entity_poly.pdbx_strand_id
1 'polypeptide(L)'
;MFGQWSSVVGGQIADHATPTQLRDGVLSVTAESTAWATQLRMVQAQLLAKIAAAVGDGVVTSLKITGPSAPSWRKGPRHIAGRGPRDTYG
;
A
#
# COMPACT_ATOMS: atom_id res chain seq x y z
N MET A 1 9.30 14.55 -14.37
CA MET A 1 10.36 13.54 -14.13
C MET A 1 9.81 12.24 -13.51
N PHE A 2 8.65 11.76 -13.98
CA PHE A 2 8.12 10.40 -13.73
C PHE A 2 7.36 9.88 -14.97
N GLY A 3 7.81 10.28 -16.17
CA GLY A 3 7.09 10.01 -17.42
C GLY A 3 6.85 8.52 -17.71
N GLN A 4 7.58 7.63 -17.03
CA GLN A 4 7.41 6.20 -17.17
C GLN A 4 6.31 5.62 -16.25
N TRP A 5 5.86 6.30 -15.18
CA TRP A 5 4.84 5.76 -14.27
C TRP A 5 3.58 5.33 -15.04
N SER A 6 3.00 6.24 -15.83
CA SER A 6 1.81 5.94 -16.66
C SER A 6 2.03 4.80 -17.66
N SER A 7 3.24 4.69 -18.22
CA SER A 7 3.59 3.58 -19.12
C SER A 7 3.70 2.23 -18.40
N VAL A 8 4.03 2.24 -17.11
CA VAL A 8 4.28 1.05 -16.29
C VAL A 8 3.00 0.54 -15.64
N VAL A 9 2.27 1.43 -14.98
CA VAL A 9 1.05 1.08 -14.24
C VAL A 9 -0.21 1.17 -15.11
N GLY A 10 -0.12 1.85 -16.26
CA GLY A 10 -1.24 2.15 -17.14
C GLY A 10 -1.93 3.47 -16.80
N GLY A 11 -2.62 4.05 -17.79
CA GLY A 11 -3.28 5.36 -17.67
C GLY A 11 -4.26 5.43 -16.50
N GLN A 12 -5.09 4.39 -16.31
CA GLN A 12 -6.08 4.36 -15.24
C GLN A 12 -5.46 4.39 -13.85
N ILE A 13 -4.39 3.63 -13.60
CA ILE A 13 -3.71 3.66 -12.29
C ILE A 13 -2.97 4.98 -12.11
N ALA A 14 -2.35 5.52 -13.17
CA ALA A 14 -1.63 6.77 -13.08
C ALA A 14 -2.52 8.00 -12.83
N ASP A 15 -3.78 7.95 -13.29
CA ASP A 15 -4.79 8.98 -13.03
C ASP A 15 -5.20 9.01 -11.55
N HIS A 16 -5.37 7.83 -10.97
CA HIS A 16 -5.90 7.67 -9.61
C HIS A 16 -4.83 7.41 -8.54
N ALA A 17 -3.56 7.27 -8.92
CA ALA A 17 -2.47 6.96 -8.02
C ALA A 17 -1.17 7.65 -8.44
N THR A 18 -0.59 8.40 -7.51
CA THR A 18 0.62 9.18 -7.76
C THR A 18 1.78 8.64 -6.93
N PRO A 19 2.92 8.33 -7.54
CA PRO A 19 4.12 7.98 -6.79
C PRO A 19 4.64 9.23 -6.08
N THR A 20 4.78 9.16 -4.77
CA THR A 20 5.24 10.29 -3.94
C THR A 20 6.73 10.23 -3.69
N GLN A 21 7.27 9.04 -3.42
CA GLN A 21 8.68 8.88 -3.07
C GLN A 21 9.17 7.45 -3.26
N LEU A 22 10.40 7.29 -3.72
CA LEU A 22 11.14 6.03 -3.70
C LEU A 22 12.31 6.17 -2.73
N ARG A 23 12.38 5.29 -1.72
CA ARG A 23 13.51 5.20 -0.77
C ARG A 23 13.81 3.75 -0.46
N ASP A 24 15.08 3.36 -0.54
CA ASP A 24 15.55 2.02 -0.16
C ASP A 24 14.77 0.88 -0.85
N GLY A 25 14.39 1.07 -2.12
CA GLY A 25 13.57 0.13 -2.87
C GLY A 25 12.07 0.17 -2.53
N VAL A 26 11.63 0.99 -1.59
CA VAL A 26 10.22 1.16 -1.22
C VAL A 26 9.61 2.32 -1.98
N LEU A 27 8.70 2.01 -2.92
CA LEU A 27 7.93 3.01 -3.65
C LEU A 27 6.66 3.35 -2.88
N SER A 28 6.58 4.60 -2.40
CA SER A 28 5.40 5.18 -1.80
C SER A 28 4.48 5.75 -2.86
N VAL A 29 3.21 5.33 -2.81
CA VAL A 29 2.16 5.71 -3.75
C VAL A 29 0.97 6.23 -2.96
N THR A 30 0.44 7.38 -3.37
CA THR A 30 -0.78 7.95 -2.81
C THR A 30 -1.92 7.75 -3.80
N ALA A 31 -2.97 7.05 -3.37
CA ALA A 31 -4.20 6.93 -4.12
C ALA A 31 -5.09 8.17 -3.88
N GLU A 32 -5.92 8.51 -4.87
CA GLU A 32 -6.90 9.59 -4.75
C GLU A 32 -8.08 9.28 -3.82
N SER A 33 -8.37 7.98 -3.63
CA SER A 33 -9.61 7.47 -3.04
C SER A 33 -9.34 6.20 -2.22
N THR A 34 -10.07 6.00 -1.12
CA THR A 34 -9.95 4.78 -0.28
C THR A 34 -10.30 3.50 -1.05
N ALA A 35 -11.27 3.59 -1.97
CA ALA A 35 -11.62 2.49 -2.87
C ALA A 35 -10.45 2.11 -3.78
N TRP A 36 -9.81 3.11 -4.40
CA TRP A 36 -8.62 2.93 -5.22
C TRP A 36 -7.44 2.37 -4.43
N ALA A 37 -7.20 2.85 -3.20
CA ALA A 37 -6.17 2.29 -2.33
C ALA A 37 -6.39 0.79 -2.06
N THR A 38 -7.64 0.38 -1.84
CA THR A 38 -8.00 -1.03 -1.65
C THR A 38 -7.75 -1.83 -2.93
N GLN A 39 -8.16 -1.31 -4.09
CA GLN A 39 -7.92 -1.97 -5.37
C GLN A 39 -6.42 -2.18 -5.62
N LEU A 40 -5.61 -1.15 -5.42
CA LEU A 40 -4.16 -1.22 -5.59
C LEU A 40 -3.52 -2.22 -4.63
N ARG A 41 -4.04 -2.36 -3.41
CA ARG A 41 -3.58 -3.38 -2.45
C ARG A 41 -3.88 -4.79 -2.94
N MET A 42 -5.05 -5.01 -3.53
CA MET A 42 -5.42 -6.32 -4.11
C MET A 42 -4.50 -6.69 -5.27
N VAL A 43 -4.13 -5.73 -6.13
CA VAL A 43 -3.24 -5.96 -7.27
C VAL A 43 -1.77 -5.60 -6.99
N GLN A 44 -1.39 -5.40 -5.73
CA GLN A 44 -0.08 -4.85 -5.34
C GLN A 44 1.07 -5.71 -5.85
N ALA A 45 0.96 -7.03 -5.73
CA ALA A 45 2.00 -7.97 -6.16
C ALA A 45 2.23 -7.90 -7.68
N GLN A 46 1.15 -7.84 -8.47
CA GLN A 46 1.23 -7.70 -9.92
C GLN A 46 1.80 -6.33 -10.32
N LEU A 47 1.39 -5.28 -9.60
CA LEU A 47 1.86 -3.93 -9.83
C LEU A 47 3.37 -3.79 -9.52
N LEU A 48 3.81 -4.37 -8.41
CA LEU A 48 5.22 -4.43 -8.03
C LEU A 48 6.07 -5.12 -9.10
N ALA A 49 5.62 -6.29 -9.59
CA ALA A 49 6.34 -7.01 -10.64
C ALA A 49 6.47 -6.20 -11.94
N LYS A 50 5.40 -5.52 -12.36
CA LYS A 50 5.43 -4.61 -13.52
C LYS A 50 6.39 -3.44 -13.31
N ILE A 51 6.37 -2.83 -12.13
CA ILE A 51 7.24 -1.71 -11.80
C ILE A 51 8.70 -2.14 -11.75
N ALA A 52 9.01 -3.27 -11.10
CA ALA A 52 10.35 -3.81 -11.05
C ALA A 52 10.90 -4.12 -12.46
N ALA A 53 10.07 -4.72 -13.33
CA ALA A 53 10.47 -5.03 -14.70
C ALA A 53 10.75 -3.77 -15.55
N ALA A 54 10.05 -2.67 -15.30
CA ALA A 54 10.18 -1.46 -16.12
C ALA A 54 11.22 -0.46 -15.61
N VAL A 55 11.37 -0.31 -14.28
CA VAL A 55 12.34 0.62 -13.69
C VAL A 55 13.74 -0.01 -13.58
N GLY A 56 13.81 -1.35 -13.62
CA GLY A 56 15.03 -2.13 -13.48
C GLY A 56 15.00 -3.01 -12.23
N ASP A 57 15.46 -4.25 -12.38
CA ASP A 57 15.52 -5.24 -11.30
C ASP A 57 16.35 -4.69 -10.13
N GLY A 58 15.72 -4.54 -8.96
CA GLY A 58 16.34 -4.01 -7.74
C GLY A 58 16.07 -2.54 -7.41
N VAL A 59 15.43 -1.76 -8.30
CA VAL A 59 15.09 -0.35 -7.98
C VAL A 59 13.85 -0.24 -7.09
N VAL A 60 12.87 -1.15 -7.27
CA VAL A 60 11.67 -1.22 -6.44
C VAL A 60 11.49 -2.65 -5.93
N THR A 61 11.62 -2.82 -4.62
CA THR A 61 11.49 -4.08 -3.89
C THR A 61 10.16 -4.17 -3.14
N SER A 62 9.53 -3.04 -2.83
CA SER A 62 8.27 -3.00 -2.10
C SER A 62 7.41 -1.81 -2.50
N LEU A 63 6.08 -1.97 -2.39
CA LEU A 63 5.12 -0.90 -2.61
C LEU A 63 4.46 -0.48 -1.28
N LYS A 64 4.43 0.81 -1.00
CA LYS A 64 3.69 1.38 0.12
C LYS A 64 2.51 2.20 -0.41
N ILE A 65 1.31 1.67 -0.23
CA ILE A 65 0.08 2.30 -0.72
C ILE A 65 -0.62 3.03 0.42
N THR A 66 -0.66 4.35 0.29
CA THR A 66 -1.37 5.28 1.17
C THR A 66 -2.67 5.72 0.48
N GLY A 67 -3.78 5.70 1.21
CA GLY A 67 -5.02 6.31 0.72
C GLY A 67 -4.91 7.85 0.70
N PRO A 68 -5.88 8.55 0.11
CA PRO A 68 -5.96 10.01 0.25
C PRO A 68 -6.07 10.28 1.73
N SER A 69 -5.35 11.29 2.23
CA SER A 69 -5.19 11.61 3.66
C SER A 69 -6.43 11.25 4.49
N ALA A 70 -6.49 10.00 4.96
CA ALA A 70 -7.54 9.51 5.82
C ALA A 70 -6.98 9.72 7.22
N PRO A 71 -7.74 10.35 8.14
CA PRO A 71 -7.28 10.48 9.52
C PRO A 71 -6.85 9.10 9.98
N SER A 72 -5.60 9.01 10.44
CA SER A 72 -4.98 7.78 10.90
C SER A 72 -5.86 7.16 11.98
N TRP A 73 -6.76 6.26 11.60
CA TRP A 73 -7.15 5.18 12.48
C TRP A 73 -5.95 4.24 12.52
N ARG A 74 -4.93 4.67 13.28
CA ARG A 74 -4.25 3.77 14.20
C ARG A 74 -5.34 2.95 14.85
N LYS A 75 -5.61 1.77 14.31
CA LYS A 75 -6.24 0.67 15.03
C LYS A 75 -5.21 0.22 16.07
N GLY A 76 -4.99 1.08 17.07
CA GLY A 76 -4.32 0.76 18.31
C GLY A 76 -5.10 -0.36 19.01
N PRO A 77 -4.44 -1.07 19.93
CA PRO A 77 -4.73 -2.46 20.25
C PRO A 77 -6.09 -2.60 20.95
N ARG A 78 -7.12 -3.00 20.21
CA ARG A 78 -8.22 -3.80 20.77
C ARG A 78 -7.94 -5.27 20.46
N HIS A 79 -6.79 -5.75 20.95
CA HIS A 79 -6.61 -7.16 21.19
C HIS A 79 -7.40 -7.47 22.47
N ILE A 80 -8.62 -7.97 22.32
CA ILE A 80 -9.33 -8.56 23.44
C ILE A 80 -8.66 -9.92 23.68
N ALA A 81 -7.69 -9.97 24.59
CA ALA A 81 -7.26 -11.23 25.17
C ALA A 81 -8.38 -11.70 26.11
N GLY A 82 -9.34 -12.43 25.55
CA GLY A 82 -10.51 -12.90 26.27
C GLY A 82 -10.80 -14.36 25.94
N ARG A 83 -9.89 -15.26 26.31
CA ARG A 83 -10.23 -16.68 26.50
C ARG A 83 -9.34 -17.31 27.58
N GLY A 84 -9.92 -17.57 28.75
CA GLY A 84 -9.37 -18.45 29.78
C GLY A 84 -10.31 -18.58 30.99
N PRO A 85 -10.51 -19.76 31.59
CA PRO A 85 -11.74 -20.14 32.30
C PRO A 85 -11.67 -20.05 33.84
N ARG A 86 -12.86 -20.19 34.47
CA ARG A 86 -13.19 -20.57 35.86
C ARG A 86 -12.00 -20.65 36.84
N ASP A 87 -11.98 -19.77 37.83
CA ASP A 87 -11.97 -20.12 39.26
C ASP A 87 -12.04 -18.82 40.09
N THR A 88 -13.18 -18.55 40.73
CA THR A 88 -13.25 -17.55 41.80
C THR A 88 -13.31 -18.33 43.10
N TYR A 89 -12.17 -18.47 43.77
CA TYR A 89 -12.14 -18.69 45.21
C TYR A 89 -12.78 -17.47 45.88
N GLY A 90 -13.76 -17.71 46.75
CA GLY A 90 -14.42 -16.69 47.56
C GLY A 90 -15.70 -17.22 48.19
#